data_AF-A0A3N5B4M0-F1
#
_entry.id   AF-A0A3N5B4M0-F1
#
_cell.length_a   1.000
_cell.length_b   1.000
_cell.length_c   1.000
_cell.angle_alpha   90.00
_cell.angle_beta   90.00
_cell.angle_gamma   90.00
#
_symmetry.space_group_name_H-M   'P 1'
#
loop_
_entity.id
_entity.type
_entity.pdbx_description
1 polymer ?
#
loop_
_entity_poly.entity_id
_entity_poly.type
_entity_poly.pdbx_seq_one_letter_code
_entity_poly.pdbx_strand_id
1 'polypeptide(L)'
;MKKGIVIIFSMLLVGCMGTKTFTWEVDGVSEDDVIAVNCSDELNKTNNDFGVECLIEVTDDTNLVDNQGNEITINDIQEGSNIKVTLTSSIEIKTKDNYKAEEIVLYNN
;
A
#
# COMPACT_ATOMS: atom_id res chain seq x y z
N MET A 1 -19.32 -11.08 -54.23
CA MET A 1 -19.70 -11.23 -52.81
C MET A 1 -18.48 -10.87 -51.97
N LYS A 2 -18.41 -9.65 -51.43
CA LYS A 2 -17.25 -9.16 -50.68
C LYS A 2 -17.40 -9.64 -49.23
N LYS A 3 -16.53 -10.55 -48.80
CA LYS A 3 -16.49 -11.08 -47.44
C LYS A 3 -15.99 -9.97 -46.51
N GLY A 4 -16.89 -9.39 -45.71
CA GLY A 4 -16.53 -8.45 -44.66
C GLY A 4 -15.77 -9.18 -43.56
N ILE A 5 -14.53 -8.79 -43.34
CA ILE A 5 -13.78 -9.15 -42.14
C ILE A 5 -14.33 -8.26 -41.02
N VAL A 6 -15.00 -8.88 -40.05
CA VAL A 6 -15.41 -8.22 -38.81
C VAL A 6 -14.24 -8.38 -37.84
N ILE A 7 -13.45 -7.31 -37.65
CA ILE A 7 -12.38 -7.27 -36.66
C ILE A 7 -13.05 -6.98 -35.31
N ILE A 8 -13.17 -8.01 -34.49
CA ILE A 8 -13.60 -7.88 -33.08
C ILE A 8 -12.41 -7.29 -32.31
N PHE A 9 -12.45 -5.98 -32.09
CA PHE A 9 -11.52 -5.26 -31.22
C PHE A 9 -11.94 -5.53 -29.78
N SER A 10 -11.37 -6.58 -29.17
CA SER A 10 -11.58 -6.89 -27.76
C SER A 10 -10.75 -5.89 -26.93
N MET A 11 -11.39 -4.78 -26.53
CA MET A 11 -10.89 -3.93 -25.44
C MET A 11 -10.97 -4.75 -24.15
N LEU A 12 -9.86 -5.37 -23.76
CA LEU A 12 -9.66 -5.81 -22.39
C LEU A 12 -9.63 -4.56 -21.51
N LEU A 13 -10.80 -4.16 -21.03
CA LEU A 13 -10.94 -3.27 -19.88
C LEU A 13 -10.41 -4.06 -18.67
N VAL A 14 -9.10 -4.04 -18.46
CA VAL A 14 -8.53 -4.25 -17.12
C VAL A 14 -9.04 -3.11 -16.26
N GLY A 15 -10.19 -3.32 -15.64
CA GLY A 15 -10.64 -2.46 -14.57
C GLY A 15 -9.65 -2.63 -13.43
N CYS A 16 -8.80 -1.62 -13.20
CA CYS A 16 -8.09 -1.49 -11.93
C CYS A 16 -9.16 -1.48 -10.83
N MET A 17 -9.38 -2.62 -10.19
CA MET A 17 -10.13 -2.70 -8.96
C MET A 17 -9.27 -1.93 -7.94
N GLY A 18 -9.77 -0.77 -7.50
CA GLY A 18 -8.93 0.29 -6.95
C GLY A 18 -8.09 -0.16 -5.77
N THR A 19 -6.78 -0.20 -5.94
CA THR A 19 -5.86 -0.15 -4.81
C THR A 19 -5.79 1.30 -4.35
N LYS A 20 -5.70 1.51 -3.03
CA LYS A 20 -5.47 2.84 -2.47
C LYS A 20 -4.06 2.94 -1.96
N THR A 21 -3.51 4.12 -2.17
CA THR A 21 -2.20 4.50 -1.72
C THR A 21 -2.33 5.50 -0.58
N PHE A 22 -1.57 5.27 0.49
CA PHE A 22 -1.51 6.10 1.68
C PHE A 22 -0.07 6.51 1.97
N THR A 23 0.12 7.55 2.75
CA THR A 23 1.46 8.01 3.16
C THR A 23 1.46 8.17 4.66
N TRP A 24 2.42 7.51 5.31
CA TRP A 24 2.52 7.48 6.76
C TRP A 24 3.97 7.62 7.20
N GLU A 25 4.15 8.15 8.40
CA GLU A 25 5.37 7.97 9.17
C GLU A 25 5.31 6.61 9.88
N VAL A 26 6.44 5.91 9.92
CA VAL A 26 6.56 4.60 10.56
C VAL A 26 6.67 4.77 12.08
N ASP A 27 5.72 4.20 12.82
CA ASP A 27 5.74 4.17 14.28
C ASP A 27 6.61 3.02 14.82
N GLY A 28 6.84 1.98 14.00
CA GLY A 28 7.73 0.88 14.35
C GLY A 28 7.75 -0.23 13.30
N VAL A 29 8.79 -1.06 13.35
CA VAL A 29 8.92 -2.26 12.52
C VAL A 29 9.15 -3.45 13.46
N SER A 30 8.29 -4.46 13.34
CA SER A 30 8.39 -5.68 14.14
C SER A 30 9.29 -6.73 13.47
N GLU A 31 9.71 -7.74 14.24
CA GLU A 31 10.51 -8.86 13.72
C GLU A 31 9.74 -9.79 12.74
N ASP A 32 8.41 -9.68 12.69
CA ASP A 32 7.52 -10.48 11.83
C ASP A 32 7.19 -9.78 10.50
N ASP A 33 8.06 -8.88 10.04
CA ASP A 33 7.90 -8.08 8.82
C ASP A 33 6.60 -7.25 8.77
N VAL A 34 6.15 -6.80 9.94
CA VAL A 34 4.99 -5.91 10.09
C VAL A 34 5.45 -4.49 10.42
N ILE A 35 4.94 -3.52 9.67
CA ILE A 35 5.16 -2.08 9.85
C ILE A 35 3.94 -1.48 10.56
N ALA A 36 4.17 -0.84 11.70
CA ALA A 36 3.16 -0.08 12.43
C ALA A 36 3.13 1.38 11.96
N VAL A 37 1.95 1.91 11.71
CA VAL A 37 1.70 3.29 11.25
C VAL A 37 0.47 3.89 11.91
N ASN A 38 0.45 5.21 12.09
CA ASN A 38 -0.73 5.90 12.56
C ASN A 38 -1.70 6.20 11.40
N CYS A 39 -2.85 5.53 11.42
CA CYS A 39 -3.89 5.64 10.40
C CYS A 39 -5.15 6.36 10.89
N SER A 40 -5.04 7.18 11.95
CA SER A 40 -6.17 7.95 12.48
C SER A 40 -6.83 8.85 11.44
N ASP A 41 -6.03 9.47 10.58
CA ASP A 41 -6.49 10.42 9.57
C ASP A 41 -7.38 9.73 8.53
N GLU A 42 -7.01 8.52 8.10
CA GLU A 42 -7.81 7.72 7.18
C GLU A 42 -9.12 7.22 7.80
N LEU A 43 -9.11 6.94 9.10
CA LEU A 43 -10.27 6.41 9.79
C LEU A 43 -11.33 7.48 10.10
N ASN A 44 -10.96 8.77 10.11
CA ASN A 44 -11.85 9.94 10.26
C ASN A 44 -12.91 9.79 11.38
N LYS A 45 -12.60 9.00 12.42
CA LYS A 45 -13.57 8.52 13.43
C LYS A 45 -13.03 8.55 14.86
N THR A 46 -11.79 8.94 15.09
CA THR A 46 -11.22 8.93 16.44
C THR A 46 -10.80 10.32 16.89
N ASN A 47 -11.64 10.96 17.71
CA ASN A 47 -11.26 12.05 18.63
C ASN A 47 -10.39 11.50 19.79
N ASN A 48 -9.57 10.48 19.54
CA ASN A 48 -8.76 9.86 20.57
C ASN A 48 -7.37 10.50 20.52
N ASP A 49 -6.97 11.12 21.64
CA ASP A 49 -5.66 11.75 21.83
C ASP A 49 -4.45 10.79 21.64
N PHE A 50 -4.70 9.50 21.39
CA PHE A 50 -3.69 8.43 21.34
C PHE A 50 -3.42 7.89 19.93
N GLY A 51 -4.06 8.42 18.88
CA GLY A 51 -3.92 7.88 17.52
C GLY A 51 -4.55 6.48 17.37
N VAL A 52 -4.57 5.96 16.14
CA VAL A 52 -4.99 4.58 15.85
C VAL A 52 -3.89 3.94 15.02
N GLU A 53 -3.29 2.91 15.58
CA GLU A 53 -2.27 2.13 14.89
C GLU A 53 -2.94 1.19 13.87
N CYS A 54 -2.36 1.17 12.68
CA CYS A 54 -2.61 0.17 11.64
C CYS A 54 -1.35 -0.65 11.42
N LEU A 55 -1.54 -1.93 11.15
CA LEU A 55 -0.45 -2.87 10.89
C LEU A 55 -0.42 -3.20 9.39
N ILE A 56 0.72 -2.96 8.77
CA ILE A 56 0.97 -3.26 7.37
C ILE A 56 1.86 -4.50 7.30
N GLU A 57 1.32 -5.58 6.75
CA GLU A 57 2.04 -6.83 6.49
C GLU A 57 2.84 -6.71 5.19
N VAL A 58 4.15 -6.91 5.28
CA VAL A 58 5.03 -7.11 4.14
C VAL A 58 5.10 -8.61 3.85
N THR A 59 4.85 -8.99 2.60
CA THR A 59 4.93 -10.40 2.16
C THR A 59 5.93 -10.54 1.01
N ASP A 60 6.21 -11.78 0.61
CA ASP A 60 7.07 -12.06 -0.57
C ASP A 60 6.56 -11.43 -1.89
N ASP A 61 5.28 -11.07 -1.93
CA ASP A 61 4.63 -10.41 -3.08
C ASP A 61 4.69 -8.87 -3.00
N THR A 62 5.16 -8.31 -1.88
CA THR A 62 5.26 -6.86 -1.68
C THR A 62 6.49 -6.30 -2.41
N ASN A 63 6.27 -5.35 -3.31
CA ASN A 63 7.37 -4.62 -3.95
C ASN A 63 7.91 -3.53 -3.01
N LEU A 64 9.17 -3.64 -2.59
CA LEU A 64 9.84 -2.67 -1.72
C LEU A 64 10.84 -1.85 -2.54
N VAL A 65 10.62 -0.54 -2.63
CA VAL A 65 11.52 0.38 -3.33
C VAL A 65 11.74 1.67 -2.56
N ASP A 66 12.81 2.40 -2.87
CA ASP A 66 12.96 3.78 -2.44
C ASP A 66 12.32 4.78 -3.42
N ASN A 67 12.32 6.05 -3.06
CA ASN A 67 11.79 7.15 -3.89
C ASN A 67 12.60 7.40 -5.19
N GLN A 68 13.73 6.73 -5.39
CA GLN A 68 14.52 6.74 -6.62
C GLN A 68 14.23 5.50 -7.50
N GLY A 69 13.44 4.55 -6.99
CA GLY A 69 13.12 3.29 -7.65
C GLY A 69 14.16 2.19 -7.46
N ASN A 70 15.09 2.35 -6.51
CA ASN A 70 16.00 1.28 -6.13
C ASN A 70 15.27 0.26 -5.26
N GLU A 71 15.54 -1.02 -5.46
CA GLU A 71 15.03 -2.09 -4.60
C GLU A 71 15.66 -1.97 -3.20
N ILE A 72 14.81 -2.11 -2.18
CA ILE A 72 15.22 -2.08 -0.77
C ILE A 72 14.67 -3.30 -0.05
N THR A 73 15.10 -3.49 1.19
CA THR A 73 14.58 -4.50 2.10
C THR A 73 13.82 -3.84 3.24
N ILE A 74 13.02 -4.63 3.97
CA ILE A 74 12.32 -4.12 5.15
C ILE A 74 13.28 -3.61 6.23
N ASN A 75 14.53 -4.09 6.27
CA ASN A 75 15.55 -3.62 7.20
C ASN A 75 16.01 -2.18 6.92
N ASP A 76 15.72 -1.65 5.73
CA ASP A 76 16.01 -0.26 5.36
C ASP A 76 14.92 0.70 5.87
N ILE A 77 13.77 0.17 6.30
CA ILE A 77 12.66 0.92 6.89
C ILE A 77 12.83 0.94 8.40
N GLN A 78 12.79 2.12 9.01
CA GLN A 78 12.96 2.32 10.45
C GLN A 78 11.87 3.24 11.01
N GLU A 79 11.72 3.25 12.33
CA GLU A 79 10.87 4.23 13.03
C GLU A 79 11.23 5.67 12.59
N GLY A 80 10.21 6.49 12.31
CA GLY A 80 10.35 7.84 11.78
C GLY A 80 10.57 7.93 10.26
N SER A 81 10.72 6.81 9.55
CA SER A 81 10.74 6.81 8.08
C SER A 81 9.38 7.23 7.52
N ASN A 82 9.40 7.98 6.42
CA ASN A 82 8.18 8.27 5.67
C ASN A 82 8.03 7.25 4.55
N ILE A 83 6.89 6.54 4.52
CA ILE A 83 6.60 5.53 3.51
C ILE A 83 5.29 5.84 2.79
N LYS A 84 5.22 5.45 1.53
CA LYS A 84 3.98 5.42 0.76
C LYS A 84 3.61 3.98 0.49
N VAL A 85 2.42 3.57 0.92
CA VAL A 85 1.96 2.18 0.88
C VAL A 85 0.78 2.07 -0.08
N THR A 86 0.87 1.18 -1.06
CA THR A 86 -0.24 0.77 -1.92
C THR A 86 -0.76 -0.58 -1.42
N LEU A 87 -2.04 -0.68 -1.07
CA LEU A 87 -2.64 -1.89 -0.50
C LEU A 87 -3.19 -2.84 -1.58
N THR A 88 -3.02 -4.15 -1.41
CA THR A 88 -3.40 -5.18 -2.40
C THR A 88 -4.89 -5.21 -2.74
N SER A 89 -5.77 -4.97 -1.77
CA SER A 89 -7.23 -5.14 -1.97
C SER A 89 -8.12 -4.19 -1.18
N SER A 90 -7.52 -3.32 -0.36
CA SER A 90 -8.28 -2.45 0.54
C SER A 90 -8.39 -1.05 -0.04
N ILE A 91 -9.63 -0.70 -0.45
CA ILE A 91 -9.99 0.67 -0.85
C ILE A 91 -10.12 1.63 0.34
N GLU A 92 -10.23 1.10 1.55
CA GLU A 92 -10.52 1.83 2.78
C GLU A 92 -9.77 1.21 3.95
N ILE A 93 -9.31 2.07 4.86
CA ILE A 93 -8.77 1.66 6.16
C ILE A 93 -9.94 1.50 7.15
N LYS A 94 -9.88 0.45 7.96
CA LYS A 94 -10.81 0.04 9.01
C LYS A 94 -10.05 -0.29 10.29
N THR A 95 -10.77 -0.32 11.42
CA THR A 95 -10.14 -0.66 12.70
C THR A 95 -9.97 -2.17 12.81
N LYS A 96 -8.81 -2.61 13.34
CA LYS A 96 -8.47 -4.00 13.69
C LYS A 96 -8.18 -4.98 12.55
N ASP A 97 -7.95 -4.50 11.34
CA ASP A 97 -7.48 -5.32 10.23
C ASP A 97 -5.97 -5.13 10.03
N ASN A 98 -5.28 -6.20 9.65
CA ASN A 98 -3.94 -6.13 9.09
C ASN A 98 -4.06 -5.91 7.58
N TYR A 99 -3.20 -5.06 7.03
CA TYR A 99 -3.24 -4.69 5.62
C TYR A 99 -2.04 -5.23 4.88
N LYS A 100 -2.28 -5.95 3.80
CA LYS A 100 -1.19 -6.40 2.91
C LYS A 100 -0.82 -5.32 1.93
N ALA A 101 0.47 -5.07 1.79
CA ALA A 101 1.00 -4.13 0.83
C ALA A 101 1.28 -4.83 -0.52
N GLU A 102 0.84 -4.19 -1.60
CA GLU A 102 1.31 -4.48 -2.95
C GLU A 102 2.66 -3.78 -3.20
N GLU A 103 2.79 -2.53 -2.77
CA GLU A 103 4.01 -1.74 -2.93
C GLU A 103 4.24 -0.85 -1.71
N ILE A 104 5.50 -0.73 -1.29
CA ILE A 104 5.94 0.25 -0.30
C ILE A 104 7.10 1.05 -0.91
N VAL A 105 6.95 2.38 -0.89
CA VAL A 105 7.99 3.33 -1.34
C VAL A 105 8.54 4.09 -0.14
N LEU A 106 9.83 3.92 0.16
CA LEU A 106 10.54 4.66 1.20
C LEU A 106 10.98 6.04 0.71
N TYR A 107 10.62 7.09 1.43
CA TYR A 107 11.10 8.45 1.20
C TYR A 107 12.27 8.75 2.12
N ASN A 108 13.47 8.77 1.54
CA ASN A 108 14.67 9.23 2.23
C ASN A 108 14.58 10.75 2.43
N ASN A 109 14.62 11.20 3.69
CA ASN A 109 14.76 12.62 4.06
C ASN A 109 16.21 13.09 3.93
#